data_AF-A0A4Q1A9H2-F1
#
_entry.id   AF-A0A4Q1A9H2-F1
#
_cell.length_a   1.000
_cell.length_b   1.000
_cell.length_c   1.000
_cell.angle_alpha   90.00
_cell.angle_beta   90.00
_cell.angle_gamma   90.00
#
_symmetry.space_group_name_H-M   'P 1'
#
loop_
_entity.id
_entity.type
_entity.pdbx_description
1 polymer ?
#
loop_
_entity_poly.entity_id
_entity_poly.type
_entity_poly.pdbx_seq_one_letter_code
_entity_poly.pdbx_strand_id
1 'polypeptide(L)'
;MKKAFTLFSVLILVFIFSILAVKIYEVKSINSINIINKYKYIQAKNHLAFLEEYIKSLSDYSSFKKLAIEDENYSINAYVKEEINFYEIELVVKANDHDIRVQRVITIPK
;
A
#
# COMPACT_ATOMS: atom_id res chain seq x y z
N MET A 1 21.86 42.55 -35.71
CA MET A 1 20.75 42.57 -34.72
C MET A 1 19.77 41.41 -34.87
N LYS A 2 19.22 41.11 -36.08
CA LYS A 2 18.25 40.01 -36.28
C LYS A 2 18.74 38.63 -35.77
N LYS A 3 19.98 38.23 -36.10
CA LYS A 3 20.55 36.93 -35.65
C LYS A 3 20.67 36.80 -34.12
N ALA A 4 21.06 37.87 -33.44
CA ALA A 4 21.18 37.88 -31.98
C ALA A 4 19.80 37.81 -31.30
N PHE A 5 18.80 38.49 -31.87
CA PHE A 5 17.41 38.42 -31.39
C PHE A 5 16.81 37.02 -31.60
N THR A 6 17.05 36.40 -32.75
CA THR A 6 16.66 35.00 -33.00
C THR A 6 17.30 34.06 -31.98
N LEU A 7 18.61 34.20 -31.73
CA LEU A 7 19.31 33.38 -30.74
C LEU A 7 18.72 33.56 -29.32
N PHE A 8 18.49 34.80 -28.91
CA PHE A 8 17.91 35.11 -27.61
C PHE A 8 16.49 34.51 -27.45
N SER A 9 15.66 34.63 -28.49
CA SER A 9 14.32 34.04 -28.51
C SER A 9 14.35 32.51 -28.42
N VAL A 10 15.27 31.84 -29.13
CA VAL A 10 15.46 30.39 -29.03
C VAL A 10 15.91 29.99 -27.63
N LEU A 11 16.81 30.75 -27.01
CA LEU A 11 17.29 30.46 -25.65
C LEU A 11 16.15 30.51 -24.62
N ILE A 12 15.31 31.54 -24.70
CA ILE A 12 14.11 31.67 -23.86
C ILE A 12 13.16 30.48 -24.09
N LEU A 13 12.94 30.12 -25.34
CA LEU A 13 12.03 29.03 -25.70
C LEU A 13 12.52 27.68 -25.16
N VAL A 14 13.81 27.38 -25.32
CA VAL A 14 14.44 26.17 -24.77
C VAL A 14 14.36 26.14 -23.25
N PHE A 15 14.59 27.29 -22.60
CA PHE A 15 14.48 27.41 -21.15
C PHE A 15 13.06 27.09 -20.65
N ILE A 16 12.04 27.66 -21.30
CA ILE A 16 10.63 27.38 -20.97
C ILE A 16 10.31 25.89 -21.18
N PHE A 17 10.69 25.32 -22.32
CA PHE A 17 10.43 23.90 -22.60
C PHE A 17 11.17 22.97 -21.63
N SER A 18 12.37 23.33 -21.18
CA SER A 18 13.10 22.54 -20.18
C SER A 18 12.35 22.48 -18.85
N ILE A 19 11.85 23.63 -18.35
CA ILE A 19 11.06 23.67 -17.12
C ILE A 19 9.78 22.83 -17.27
N LEU A 20 9.08 22.98 -18.40
CA LEU A 20 7.86 22.21 -18.67
C LEU A 20 8.13 20.70 -18.73
N ALA A 21 9.23 20.29 -19.37
CA ALA A 21 9.61 18.88 -19.44
C ALA A 21 9.83 18.29 -18.04
N VAL A 22 10.60 18.97 -17.18
CA VAL A 22 10.84 18.53 -15.80
C VAL A 22 9.51 18.37 -15.05
N LYS A 23 8.62 19.37 -15.15
CA LYS A 23 7.30 19.31 -14.49
C LYS A 23 6.44 18.15 -14.97
N ILE A 24 6.45 17.86 -16.28
CA ILE A 24 5.72 16.71 -16.84
C ILE A 24 6.29 15.39 -16.29
N TYR A 25 7.61 15.24 -16.22
CA TYR A 25 8.23 14.04 -15.67
C TYR A 25 7.96 13.86 -14.17
N GLU A 26 8.01 14.94 -13.39
CA GLU A 26 7.63 14.91 -11.97
C GLU A 26 6.20 14.39 -11.79
N VAL A 27 5.23 14.97 -12.52
CA VAL A 27 3.82 14.57 -12.44
C VAL A 27 3.62 13.11 -12.85
N LYS A 28 4.27 12.67 -13.93
CA LYS A 28 4.20 11.27 -14.37
C LYS A 28 4.80 10.30 -13.34
N SER A 29 5.92 10.67 -12.73
CA SER A 29 6.56 9.86 -11.69
C SER A 29 5.66 9.70 -10.47
N ILE A 30 5.08 10.80 -9.97
CA ILE A 30 4.12 10.77 -8.86
C ILE A 30 2.90 9.90 -9.19
N ASN A 31 2.36 10.01 -10.41
CA ASN A 31 1.24 9.16 -10.83
C ASN A 31 1.63 7.67 -10.88
N SER A 32 2.82 7.35 -11.37
CA SER A 32 3.30 5.96 -11.41
C SER A 32 3.42 5.37 -10.00
N ILE A 33 4.04 6.11 -9.07
CA ILE A 33 4.15 5.72 -7.66
C ILE A 33 2.76 5.51 -7.04
N ASN A 34 1.82 6.42 -7.31
CA ASN A 34 0.45 6.30 -6.82
C ASN A 34 -0.28 5.07 -7.36
N ILE A 35 -0.07 4.71 -8.63
CA ILE A 35 -0.65 3.49 -9.22
C ILE A 35 -0.10 2.25 -8.52
N ILE A 36 1.22 2.19 -8.30
CA ILE A 36 1.88 1.08 -7.59
C ILE A 36 1.33 0.96 -6.16
N ASN A 37 1.22 2.08 -5.44
CA ASN A 37 0.69 2.11 -4.08
C ASN A 37 -0.78 1.65 -4.03
N LYS A 38 -1.62 2.11 -4.98
CA LYS A 38 -3.00 1.66 -5.09
C LYS A 38 -3.11 0.16 -5.34
N TYR A 39 -2.31 -0.36 -6.27
CA TYR A 39 -2.26 -1.80 -6.57
C TYR A 39 -1.91 -2.61 -5.32
N LYS A 40 -0.84 -2.21 -4.61
CA LYS A 40 -0.38 -2.90 -3.39
C LYS A 40 -1.41 -2.82 -2.27
N TYR A 41 -2.09 -1.69 -2.12
CA TYR A 41 -3.18 -1.53 -1.16
C TYR A 41 -4.36 -2.46 -1.48
N ILE A 42 -4.75 -2.59 -2.74
CA ILE A 42 -5.80 -3.53 -3.17
C ILE A 42 -5.41 -4.97 -2.84
N GLN A 43 -4.19 -5.39 -3.17
CA GLN A 43 -3.71 -6.73 -2.85
C GLN A 43 -3.67 -6.99 -1.35
N ALA A 44 -3.18 -6.04 -0.56
CA ALA A 44 -3.19 -6.15 0.88
C ALA A 44 -4.61 -6.26 1.46
N LYS A 45 -5.61 -5.57 0.87
CA LYS A 45 -7.02 -5.75 1.24
C LYS A 45 -7.57 -7.12 0.86
N ASN A 46 -7.18 -7.67 -0.28
CA ASN A 46 -7.57 -9.02 -0.69
C ASN A 46 -7.02 -10.07 0.28
N HIS A 47 -5.73 -9.98 0.64
CA HIS A 47 -5.13 -10.84 1.66
C HIS A 47 -5.80 -10.68 3.02
N LEU A 48 -6.18 -9.46 3.40
CA LEU A 48 -6.90 -9.22 4.65
C LEU A 48 -8.29 -9.87 4.65
N ALA A 49 -9.02 -9.78 3.53
CA ALA A 49 -10.32 -10.42 3.37
C ALA A 49 -10.20 -11.95 3.44
N PHE A 50 -9.21 -12.52 2.74
CA PHE A 50 -8.87 -13.94 2.83
C PHE A 50 -8.56 -14.36 4.27
N LEU A 51 -7.71 -13.60 4.97
CA LEU A 51 -7.34 -13.90 6.34
C LEU A 51 -8.56 -13.87 7.28
N GLU A 52 -9.47 -12.91 7.08
CA GLU A 52 -10.71 -12.84 7.86
C GLU A 52 -11.61 -14.04 7.63
N GLU A 53 -11.82 -14.43 6.37
CA GLU A 53 -12.62 -15.62 6.02
C GLU A 53 -11.98 -16.88 6.61
N TYR A 54 -10.66 -17.00 6.52
CA TYR A 54 -9.91 -18.11 7.10
C TYR A 54 -10.09 -18.16 8.62
N ILE A 55 -9.90 -17.05 9.34
CA ILE A 55 -10.10 -17.00 10.78
C ILE A 55 -11.53 -17.38 11.13
N LYS A 56 -12.54 -16.84 10.46
CA LYS A 56 -13.96 -17.18 10.70
C LYS A 56 -14.28 -18.66 10.43
N SER A 57 -13.51 -19.34 9.59
CA SER A 57 -13.67 -20.77 9.33
C SER A 57 -13.10 -21.66 10.43
N LEU A 58 -12.27 -21.13 11.34
CA LEU A 58 -11.69 -21.89 12.44
C LEU A 58 -12.73 -22.12 13.54
N SER A 59 -12.69 -23.30 14.14
CA SER A 59 -13.57 -23.70 15.24
C SER A 59 -12.97 -23.44 16.63
N ASP A 60 -11.65 -23.24 16.72
CA ASP A 60 -10.94 -23.00 17.97
C ASP A 60 -9.91 -21.87 17.79
N TYR A 61 -10.01 -20.88 18.68
CA TYR A 61 -9.15 -19.70 18.73
C TYR A 61 -8.25 -19.69 19.97
N SER A 62 -8.47 -20.60 20.92
CA SER A 62 -7.71 -20.68 22.17
C SER A 62 -6.33 -21.33 22.00
N SER A 63 -6.16 -22.12 20.94
CA SER A 63 -4.93 -22.86 20.66
C SER A 63 -3.76 -22.01 20.17
N PHE A 64 -3.98 -20.76 19.75
CA PHE A 64 -2.92 -19.89 19.25
C PHE A 64 -3.13 -18.42 19.62
N LYS A 65 -2.03 -17.74 19.96
CA LYS A 65 -2.02 -16.27 20.17
C LYS A 65 -1.68 -15.49 18.92
N LYS A 66 -0.97 -16.13 17.99
CA LYS A 66 -0.56 -15.53 16.71
C LYS A 66 -0.64 -16.58 15.62
N LEU A 67 -1.23 -16.20 14.49
CA LEU A 67 -1.16 -16.92 13.24
C LEU A 67 -0.42 -16.05 12.22
N ALA A 68 0.59 -16.60 11.57
CA ALA A 68 1.33 -15.93 10.51
C ALA A 68 1.26 -16.80 9.25
N ILE A 69 1.00 -16.17 8.11
CA ILE A 69 1.05 -16.81 6.80
C ILE A 69 2.27 -16.27 6.08
N GLU A 70 3.15 -17.17 5.65
CA GLU A 70 4.33 -16.81 4.87
C GLU A 70 3.94 -16.44 3.45
N ASP A 71 4.31 -15.24 3.04
CA ASP A 71 4.24 -14.76 1.66
C ASP A 71 5.48 -13.91 1.40
N GLU A 72 6.05 -14.02 0.19
CA GLU A 72 7.30 -13.34 -0.18
C GLU A 72 7.15 -11.81 -0.14
N ASN A 73 5.97 -11.30 -0.50
CA ASN A 73 5.70 -9.88 -0.69
C ASN A 73 4.91 -9.26 0.46
N TYR A 74 4.19 -10.07 1.24
CA TYR A 74 3.32 -9.60 2.32
C TYR A 74 3.56 -10.33 3.64
N SER A 75 3.59 -9.57 4.73
CA SER A 75 3.48 -10.12 6.08
C SER A 75 2.01 -10.14 6.49
N ILE A 76 1.42 -11.35 6.51
CA ILE A 76 0.02 -11.59 6.86
C ILE A 76 -0.04 -12.20 8.26
N ASN A 77 -0.61 -11.50 9.22
CA ASN A 77 -0.65 -11.91 10.62
C ASN A 77 -2.05 -11.73 11.22
N ALA A 78 -2.46 -12.67 12.07
CA ALA A 78 -3.58 -12.52 12.98
C ALA A 78 -3.08 -12.66 14.42
N TYR A 79 -3.53 -11.78 15.31
CA TYR A 79 -3.22 -11.81 16.74
C TYR A 79 -4.51 -12.03 17.51
N VAL A 80 -4.58 -13.09 18.31
CA VAL A 80 -5.75 -13.43 19.10
C VAL A 80 -5.52 -12.97 20.53
N LYS A 81 -6.48 -12.20 21.03
CA LYS A 81 -6.56 -11.79 22.42
C LYS A 81 -7.83 -12.39 23.02
N GLU A 82 -7.63 -13.19 24.06
CA GLU A 82 -8.73 -13.82 24.78
C GLU A 82 -9.29 -12.88 25.84
N GLU A 83 -10.58 -12.57 25.75
CA GLU A 83 -11.34 -11.83 26.76
C GLU A 83 -12.35 -12.77 27.44
N ILE A 84 -13.04 -12.30 28.48
CA ILE A 84 -13.93 -13.15 29.30
C ILE A 84 -15.05 -13.78 28.45
N ASN A 85 -15.67 -13.00 27.55
CA ASN A 85 -16.87 -13.41 26.79
C ASN A 85 -16.64 -13.52 25.27
N PHE A 86 -15.48 -13.13 24.77
CA PHE A 86 -15.19 -13.10 23.33
C PHE A 86 -13.68 -13.24 23.07
N TYR A 87 -13.34 -13.53 21.82
CA TYR A 87 -12.00 -13.40 21.27
C TYR A 87 -11.93 -12.11 20.44
N GLU A 88 -10.97 -11.25 20.74
CA GLU A 88 -10.62 -10.10 19.91
C GLU A 88 -9.45 -10.50 19.01
N ILE A 89 -9.65 -10.44 17.69
CA ILE A 89 -8.64 -10.88 16.73
C ILE A 89 -8.23 -9.70 15.86
N GLU A 90 -6.98 -9.27 15.98
CA GLU A 90 -6.38 -8.24 15.13
C GLU A 90 -5.75 -8.89 13.90
N LEU A 91 -6.32 -8.60 12.73
CA LEU A 91 -5.83 -9.01 11.42
C LEU A 91 -4.97 -7.89 10.85
N VAL A 92 -3.75 -8.21 10.44
CA VAL A 92 -2.76 -7.25 9.95
C VAL A 92 -2.09 -7.80 8.70
N VAL A 93 -2.17 -7.05 7.61
CA VAL A 93 -1.43 -7.32 6.37
C VAL A 93 -0.53 -6.13 6.07
N LYS A 94 0.77 -6.38 5.91
CA LYS A 94 1.77 -5.37 5.58
C LYS A 94 2.56 -5.78 4.35
N ALA A 95 2.76 -4.87 3.39
CA ALA A 95 3.69 -5.10 2.29
C ALA A 95 5.14 -5.05 2.80
N ASN A 96 5.99 -5.96 2.34
CA ASN A 96 7.39 -6.05 2.78
C ASN A 96 8.25 -4.93 2.19
N ASP A 97 7.92 -4.52 0.96
CA ASP A 97 8.71 -3.61 0.14
C ASP A 97 8.25 -2.14 0.20
N HIS A 98 7.10 -1.85 0.83
CA HIS A 98 6.58 -0.50 1.02
C HIS A 98 5.81 -0.34 2.33
N ASP A 99 5.66 0.91 2.79
CA ASP A 99 4.91 1.30 3.99
C ASP A 99 3.38 1.23 3.82
N ILE A 100 2.87 0.18 3.17
CA ILE A 100 1.44 -0.09 3.09
C ILE A 100 1.08 -1.16 4.12
N ARG A 101 0.25 -0.79 5.09
CA ARG A 101 -0.31 -1.68 6.10
C ARG A 101 -1.83 -1.49 6.16
N VAL A 102 -2.55 -2.60 6.14
CA VAL A 102 -3.99 -2.65 6.39
C VAL A 102 -4.24 -3.51 7.61
N GLN A 103 -5.17 -3.06 8.45
CA GLN A 103 -5.52 -3.74 9.68
C GLN A 103 -7.04 -3.78 9.84
N ARG A 104 -7.53 -4.81 10.53
CA ARG A 104 -8.92 -4.98 10.90
C ARG A 104 -9.00 -5.74 12.21
N VAL A 105 -9.88 -5.31 13.10
CA VAL A 105 -10.19 -6.04 14.33
C VAL A 105 -11.54 -6.70 14.15
N ILE A 106 -11.63 -7.99 14.49
CA ILE A 106 -12.90 -8.72 14.55
C ILE A 106 -13.11 -9.28 15.95
N THR A 107 -14.37 -9.42 16.35
CA THR A 107 -14.77 -9.96 17.64
C THR A 107 -15.61 -11.20 17.43
N ILE A 108 -15.22 -12.30 18.08
CA ILE A 108 -15.91 -13.59 17.97
C ILE A 108 -16.37 -13.99 19.38
N PRO A 109 -17.67 -14.21 19.62
CA PRO A 109 -18.16 -14.64 20.93
C PRO A 109 -17.64 -16.05 21.28
N LYS A 110 -17.46 -16.30 22.58
CA LYS A 110 -17.12 -17.62 23.11
C LYS A 110 -18.33 -18.55 23.20
#